data_AF-A0A3N9NUG2-F1
#
_entry.id   AF-A0A3N9NUG2-F1
#
_cell.length_a   1.000
_cell.length_b   1.000
_cell.length_c   1.000
_cell.angle_alpha   90.00
_cell.angle_beta   90.00
_cell.angle_gamma   90.00
#
_symmetry.space_group_name_H-M   'P 1'
#
loop_
_entity.id
_entity.type
_entity.pdbx_description
1 polymer ?
#
loop_
_entity_poly.entity_id
_entity_poly.type
_entity_poly.pdbx_seq_one_letter_code
_entity_poly.pdbx_strand_id
1 'polypeptide(L)'
;MFNEEKYIDRYLDDLMPEDESTAFEMRCLKDRDFFERVREREQTRKDAARIVAQADEESFDLKRRNLSESAREWAAALFSHKSAKWAVAAATAVLVILLINRPGYDTNPDLEQQLGARTLRGPTVKAIVPEIGAHVNQSIHFSWESELAEPFEAVVINPRGEEVFSASNLQSGDALDIPLADGLYYWKLLHNGDWLYTGKFILKK
;
A
#
# COMPACT_ATOMS: atom_id res chain seq x y z
N MET A 1 14.45 15.25 33.79
CA MET A 1 14.79 13.82 33.58
C MET A 1 14.42 13.50 32.15
N PHE A 2 15.38 13.19 31.27
CA PHE A 2 15.07 12.78 29.90
C PHE A 2 14.43 11.39 29.95
N ASN A 3 13.27 11.22 29.31
CA ASN A 3 12.64 9.90 29.19
C ASN A 3 13.33 9.14 28.05
N GLU A 4 14.27 8.27 28.39
CA GLU A 4 15.05 7.48 27.41
C GLU A 4 14.13 6.63 26.52
N GLU A 5 13.03 6.08 27.04
CA GLU A 5 12.09 5.25 26.26
C GLU A 5 11.45 6.05 25.12
N LYS A 6 11.03 7.28 25.39
CA LYS A 6 10.46 8.17 24.37
C LYS A 6 11.49 8.50 23.27
N TYR A 7 12.78 8.54 23.63
CA TYR A 7 13.86 8.82 22.68
C TYR A 7 14.14 7.61 21.79
N ILE A 8 14.11 6.40 22.36
CA ILE A 8 14.17 5.14 21.60
C ILE A 8 12.98 5.03 20.65
N ASP A 9 11.76 5.33 21.13
CA ASP A 9 10.55 5.25 20.30
C ASP A 9 10.64 6.22 19.10
N ARG A 10 11.09 7.47 19.31
CA ARG A 10 11.32 8.43 18.20
C ARG A 10 12.31 7.92 17.16
N TYR A 11 13.38 7.25 17.59
CA TYR A 11 14.36 6.67 16.67
C TYR A 11 13.75 5.52 15.87
N LEU A 12 13.05 4.61 16.54
CA LEU A 12 12.39 3.46 15.89
C LEU A 12 11.22 3.86 14.98
N ASP A 13 10.61 5.03 15.21
CA ASP A 13 9.55 5.61 14.36
C ASP A 13 10.09 6.44 13.18
N ASP A 14 11.42 6.57 13.03
CA ASP A 14 12.07 7.44 12.05
C ASP A 14 11.65 8.93 12.17
N LEU A 15 11.35 9.37 13.40
CA LEU A 15 10.95 10.74 13.74
C LEU A 15 12.11 11.57 14.33
N MET A 16 13.33 11.06 14.20
CA MET A 16 14.54 11.68 14.73
C MET A 16 15.25 12.46 13.61
N PRO A 17 15.59 13.75 13.81
CA PRO A 17 16.44 14.49 12.88
C PRO A 17 17.76 13.76 12.60
N GLU A 18 18.35 13.97 11.43
CA GLU A 18 19.53 13.22 10.96
C GLU A 18 20.76 13.38 11.89
N ASP A 19 20.96 14.57 12.45
CA ASP A 19 22.03 14.87 13.40
C ASP A 19 21.82 14.16 14.75
N GLU A 20 20.58 14.15 15.26
CA GLU A 20 20.20 13.37 16.45
C GLU A 20 20.33 11.85 16.20
N SER A 21 19.91 11.37 15.03
CA SER A 21 19.95 9.96 14.63
C SER A 21 21.39 9.44 14.57
N THR A 22 22.30 10.22 13.97
CA THR A 22 23.73 9.88 13.93
C THR A 22 24.32 9.77 15.34
N ALA A 23 23.97 10.71 16.24
CA ALA A 23 24.42 10.66 17.63
C ALA A 23 23.85 9.43 18.39
N PHE A 24 22.60 9.07 18.10
CA PHE A 24 21.93 7.88 18.63
C PHE A 24 22.64 6.60 18.21
N GLU A 25 22.93 6.44 16.92
CA GLU A 25 23.66 5.29 16.37
C GLU A 25 25.05 5.17 17.00
N MET A 26 25.77 6.29 17.13
CA MET A 26 27.07 6.32 17.80
C MET A 26 26.97 5.92 19.28
N ARG A 27 25.87 6.22 19.96
CA ARG A 27 25.64 5.76 21.33
C ARG A 27 25.38 4.26 21.39
N CYS A 28 24.57 3.71 20.49
CA CYS A 28 24.36 2.26 20.36
C CYS A 28 25.68 1.48 20.18
N LEU A 29 26.63 2.05 19.42
CA LEU A 29 27.95 1.43 19.24
C LEU A 29 28.84 1.49 20.48
N LYS A 30 28.68 2.51 21.33
CA LYS A 30 29.54 2.74 22.51
C LYS A 30 29.00 2.11 23.79
N ASP A 31 27.68 2.01 23.92
CA ASP A 31 26.97 1.59 25.12
C ASP A 31 26.12 0.36 24.81
N ARG A 32 26.66 -0.82 25.21
CA ARG A 32 26.01 -2.11 24.97
C ARG A 32 24.65 -2.22 25.68
N ASP A 33 24.54 -1.68 26.90
CA ASP A 33 23.31 -1.77 27.68
C ASP A 33 22.21 -0.88 27.07
N PHE A 34 22.60 0.26 26.49
CA PHE A 34 21.68 1.07 25.69
C PHE A 34 21.23 0.33 24.43
N PHE A 35 22.15 -0.31 23.70
CA PHE A 35 21.81 -1.09 22.50
C PHE A 35 20.83 -2.23 22.78
N GLU A 36 21.06 -3.02 23.83
CA GLU A 36 20.13 -4.12 24.18
C GLU A 36 18.73 -3.60 24.53
N ARG A 37 18.63 -2.44 25.20
CA ARG A 37 17.32 -1.80 25.46
C ARG A 37 16.61 -1.37 24.17
N VAL A 38 17.34 -0.81 23.19
CA VAL A 38 16.77 -0.48 21.87
C VAL A 38 16.25 -1.74 21.19
N ARG A 39 17.01 -2.82 21.24
CA ARG A 39 16.66 -4.12 20.66
C ARG A 39 15.44 -4.75 21.33
N GLU A 40 15.37 -4.76 22.66
CA GLU A 40 14.21 -5.24 23.42
C GLU A 40 12.94 -4.44 23.09
N ARG A 41 13.09 -3.11 22.95
CA ARG A 41 11.98 -2.23 22.56
C ARG A 41 11.48 -2.52 21.15
N GLU A 42 12.38 -2.71 20.19
CA GLU A 42 12.04 -3.09 18.82
C GLU A 42 11.31 -4.44 18.78
N GLN A 43 11.78 -5.43 19.53
CA GLN A 43 11.14 -6.74 19.62
C GLN A 43 9.73 -6.65 20.22
N THR A 44 9.57 -5.89 21.30
CA THR A 44 8.26 -5.64 21.92
C THR A 44 7.25 -5.04 20.93
N ARG A 45 7.71 -4.11 20.07
CA ARG A 45 6.87 -3.50 19.03
C ARG A 45 6.46 -4.51 17.95
N LYS A 46 7.39 -5.37 17.52
CA LYS A 46 7.09 -6.45 16.55
C LYS A 46 6.06 -7.43 17.10
N ASP A 47 6.18 -7.81 18.36
CA ASP A 47 5.24 -8.73 19.01
C ASP A 47 3.87 -8.07 19.19
N ALA A 48 3.82 -6.79 19.60
CA ALA A 48 2.57 -6.04 19.67
C ALA A 48 1.88 -5.92 18.29
N ALA A 49 2.63 -5.61 17.24
CA ALA A 49 2.10 -5.54 15.87
C ALA A 49 1.54 -6.89 15.40
N ARG A 50 2.20 -8.00 15.75
CA ARG A 50 1.71 -9.36 15.46
C ARG A 50 0.40 -9.66 16.19
N ILE A 51 0.29 -9.30 17.47
CA ILE A 51 -0.94 -9.49 18.25
C ILE A 51 -2.09 -8.69 17.65
N VAL A 52 -1.86 -7.43 17.26
CA VAL A 52 -2.87 -6.59 16.61
C VAL A 52 -3.31 -7.20 15.28
N ALA A 53 -2.37 -7.64 14.44
CA ALA A 53 -2.70 -8.30 13.17
C ALA A 53 -3.53 -9.57 13.36
N GLN A 54 -3.19 -10.40 14.36
CA GLN A 54 -3.97 -11.61 14.69
C GLN A 54 -5.38 -11.27 15.21
N ALA A 55 -5.51 -10.24 16.05
CA ALA A 55 -6.80 -9.79 16.56
C ALA A 55 -7.70 -9.22 15.44
N ASP A 56 -7.11 -8.52 14.47
CA ASP A 56 -7.83 -8.06 13.29
C ASP A 56 -8.33 -9.23 12.44
N GLU A 57 -7.50 -10.24 12.17
CA GLU A 57 -7.91 -11.45 11.44
C GLU A 57 -9.09 -12.17 12.13
N GLU A 58 -9.03 -12.36 13.45
CA GLU A 58 -10.10 -12.99 14.21
C GLU A 58 -11.40 -12.17 14.21
N SER A 59 -11.28 -10.84 14.32
CA SER A 59 -12.41 -9.90 14.24
C SER A 59 -13.08 -9.93 12.86
N PHE A 60 -12.27 -9.96 11.79
CA PHE A 60 -12.75 -10.11 10.42
C PHE A 60 -13.47 -11.45 10.22
N ASP A 61 -12.94 -12.54 10.75
CA ASP A 61 -13.57 -13.87 10.67
C ASP A 61 -14.88 -13.96 11.45
N LEU A 62 -14.93 -13.38 12.65
CA LEU A 62 -16.16 -13.28 13.46
C LEU A 62 -17.23 -12.46 12.73
N LYS A 63 -16.85 -11.32 12.14
CA LYS A 63 -17.75 -10.48 11.35
C LYS A 63 -18.26 -11.23 10.10
N ARG A 64 -17.40 -12.03 9.45
CA ARG A 64 -17.76 -12.87 8.30
C ARG A 64 -18.74 -13.97 8.68
N ARG A 65 -18.55 -14.63 9.82
CA ARG A 65 -19.49 -15.65 10.33
C ARG A 65 -20.85 -15.04 10.69
N ASN A 66 -20.88 -13.92 11.42
CA ASN A 66 -22.13 -13.21 11.76
C ASN A 66 -22.87 -12.68 10.53
N LEU A 67 -22.14 -12.18 9.52
CA LEU A 67 -22.72 -11.79 8.23
C LEU A 67 -23.31 -13.00 7.48
N SER A 68 -22.69 -14.18 7.57
CA SER A 68 -23.20 -15.39 6.95
C SER A 68 -24.47 -15.93 7.62
N GLU A 69 -24.58 -15.82 8.95
CA GLU A 69 -25.76 -16.24 9.70
C GLU A 69 -26.94 -15.29 9.48
N SER A 70 -26.71 -13.98 9.57
CA SER A 70 -27.73 -12.99 9.24
C SER A 70 -28.16 -13.08 7.77
N ALA A 71 -27.24 -13.30 6.82
CA ALA A 71 -27.61 -13.55 5.43
C ALA A 71 -28.47 -14.81 5.25
N ARG A 72 -28.22 -15.87 6.03
CA ARG A 72 -29.04 -17.10 6.03
C ARG A 72 -30.43 -16.87 6.60
N GLU A 73 -30.56 -16.10 7.68
CA GLU A 73 -31.86 -15.74 8.27
C GLU A 73 -32.69 -14.88 7.33
N TRP A 74 -32.07 -13.87 6.70
CA TRP A 74 -32.73 -13.04 5.69
C TRP A 74 -33.12 -13.85 4.45
N ALA A 75 -32.26 -14.76 3.98
CA ALA A 75 -32.60 -15.66 2.90
C ALA A 75 -33.80 -16.55 3.26
N ALA A 76 -33.81 -17.16 4.45
CA ALA A 76 -34.92 -18.00 4.91
C ALA A 76 -36.25 -17.23 5.02
N ALA A 77 -36.22 -15.99 5.51
CA ALA A 77 -37.39 -15.11 5.59
C ALA A 77 -37.95 -14.77 4.19
N LEU A 78 -37.07 -14.51 3.22
CA LEU A 78 -37.43 -14.20 1.83
C LEU A 78 -38.10 -15.39 1.11
N PHE A 79 -37.80 -16.64 1.48
CA PHE A 79 -38.41 -17.82 0.87
C PHE A 79 -39.80 -18.21 1.44
N SER A 80 -40.30 -17.52 2.48
CA SER A 80 -41.57 -17.90 3.14
C SER A 80 -42.84 -17.37 2.45
N HIS A 81 -42.82 -16.21 1.76
CA HIS A 81 -44.04 -15.59 1.21
C HIS A 81 -44.27 -15.90 -0.28
N LYS A 82 -45.25 -16.76 -0.61
CA LYS A 82 -45.45 -17.43 -1.91
C LYS A 82 -45.72 -16.57 -3.16
N SER A 83 -46.09 -15.29 -3.06
CA SER A 83 -46.54 -14.51 -4.23
C SER A 83 -45.65 -13.34 -4.66
N ALA A 84 -44.66 -12.94 -3.85
CA ALA A 84 -43.68 -11.89 -4.19
C ALA A 84 -42.27 -12.44 -4.50
N LYS A 85 -42.12 -13.77 -4.54
CA LYS A 85 -40.85 -14.51 -4.47
C LYS A 85 -39.85 -14.16 -5.56
N TRP A 86 -40.32 -13.99 -6.79
CA TRP A 86 -39.42 -13.83 -7.93
C TRP A 86 -38.90 -12.40 -8.06
N ALA A 87 -39.74 -11.40 -7.77
CA ALA A 87 -39.37 -10.00 -7.87
C ALA A 87 -38.35 -9.60 -6.78
N VAL A 88 -38.58 -10.03 -5.54
CA VAL A 88 -37.66 -9.72 -4.44
C VAL A 88 -36.36 -10.50 -4.60
N ALA A 89 -36.40 -11.80 -4.90
CA ALA A 89 -35.18 -12.58 -5.11
C ALA A 89 -34.33 -12.05 -6.28
N ALA A 90 -34.95 -11.63 -7.38
CA ALA A 90 -34.24 -10.99 -8.50
C ALA A 90 -33.64 -9.64 -8.10
N ALA A 91 -34.38 -8.79 -7.40
CA ALA A 91 -33.88 -7.49 -6.93
C ALA A 91 -32.72 -7.65 -5.93
N THR A 92 -32.81 -8.62 -5.01
CA THR A 92 -31.72 -8.91 -4.06
C THR A 92 -30.51 -9.50 -4.76
N ALA A 93 -30.70 -10.42 -5.73
CA ALA A 93 -29.60 -10.95 -6.52
C ALA A 93 -28.91 -9.86 -7.34
N VAL A 94 -29.67 -8.96 -7.97
CA VAL A 94 -29.11 -7.80 -8.70
C VAL A 94 -28.39 -6.86 -7.75
N LEU A 95 -28.93 -6.56 -6.57
CA LEU A 95 -28.26 -5.73 -5.58
C LEU A 95 -26.96 -6.37 -5.06
N VAL A 96 -26.97 -7.68 -4.79
CA VAL A 96 -25.78 -8.44 -4.38
C VAL A 96 -24.75 -8.46 -5.50
N ILE A 97 -25.16 -8.70 -6.75
CA ILE A 97 -24.27 -8.62 -7.91
C ILE A 97 -23.72 -7.19 -8.03
N LEU A 98 -24.52 -6.14 -7.89
CA LEU A 98 -24.08 -4.75 -7.96
C LEU A 98 -23.16 -4.35 -6.80
N LEU A 99 -23.32 -4.94 -5.61
CA LEU A 99 -22.44 -4.71 -4.46
C LEU A 99 -21.13 -5.49 -4.59
N ILE A 100 -21.16 -6.69 -5.17
CA ILE A 100 -19.96 -7.48 -5.50
C ILE A 100 -19.20 -6.87 -6.68
N ASN A 101 -19.91 -6.31 -7.67
CA ASN A 101 -19.34 -5.63 -8.84
C ASN A 101 -19.23 -4.11 -8.68
N ARG A 102 -19.24 -3.57 -7.44
CA ARG A 102 -18.69 -2.22 -7.30
C ARG A 102 -17.24 -2.31 -7.77
N PRO A 103 -16.80 -1.49 -8.74
CA PRO A 103 -15.39 -1.38 -9.07
C PRO A 103 -14.70 -0.66 -7.90
N GLY A 104 -14.67 -1.32 -6.74
CA GLY A 104 -13.67 -1.08 -5.74
C GLY A 104 -12.38 -1.46 -6.43
N TYR A 105 -11.48 -0.50 -6.53
CA TYR A 105 -10.13 -0.83 -6.93
C TYR A 105 -9.51 -1.58 -5.75
N ASP A 106 -9.62 -2.91 -5.76
CA ASP A 106 -9.04 -3.74 -4.70
C ASP A 106 -7.54 -3.41 -4.60
N THR A 107 -7.13 -2.87 -3.47
CA THR A 107 -5.73 -2.52 -3.21
C THR A 107 -4.92 -3.77 -2.90
N ASN A 108 -3.69 -3.85 -3.40
CA ASN A 108 -2.79 -4.95 -3.06
C ASN A 108 -2.06 -4.64 -1.75
N PRO A 109 -2.25 -5.39 -0.65
CA PRO A 109 -1.62 -5.08 0.62
C PRO A 109 -0.09 -5.07 0.56
N ASP A 110 0.52 -5.95 -0.25
CA ASP A 110 1.98 -6.02 -0.38
C ASP A 110 2.54 -4.81 -1.11
N LEU A 111 1.85 -4.32 -2.15
CA LEU A 111 2.24 -3.10 -2.87
C LEU A 111 1.96 -1.85 -2.03
N GLU A 112 0.86 -1.83 -1.28
CA GLU A 112 0.55 -0.74 -0.34
C GLU A 112 1.57 -0.65 0.80
N GLN A 113 2.06 -1.77 1.30
CA GLN A 113 3.16 -1.78 2.27
C GLN A 113 4.47 -1.24 1.65
N GLN A 114 4.68 -1.45 0.36
CA GLN A 114 5.86 -0.95 -0.36
C GLN A 114 5.76 0.54 -0.74
N LEU A 115 4.54 1.06 -0.89
CA LEU A 115 4.30 2.49 -1.10
C LEU A 115 4.82 3.28 0.10
N GLY A 116 5.82 4.13 -0.13
CA GLY A 116 6.42 4.99 0.90
C GLY A 116 7.47 4.31 1.78
N ALA A 117 7.48 2.97 1.90
CA ALA A 117 8.46 2.25 2.71
C ALA A 117 9.88 2.23 2.12
N ARG A 118 10.06 2.65 0.86
CA ARG A 118 11.36 2.65 0.17
C ARG A 118 11.79 4.00 -0.39
N THR A 119 11.35 5.10 0.23
CA THR A 119 11.91 6.45 -0.01
C THR A 119 13.36 6.59 0.53
N LEU A 120 14.06 5.49 0.77
CA LEU A 120 15.22 5.43 1.65
C LEU A 120 16.49 5.09 0.87
N ARG A 121 17.36 6.11 0.76
CA ARG A 121 18.83 6.04 0.60
C ARG A 121 19.41 5.71 -0.78
N GLY A 122 18.67 5.98 -1.86
CA GLY A 122 19.22 6.03 -3.23
C GLY A 122 19.51 7.47 -3.69
N PRO A 123 20.28 7.67 -4.78
CA PRO A 123 20.52 8.98 -5.40
C PRO A 123 19.21 9.74 -5.61
N THR A 124 19.25 11.08 -5.51
CA THR A 124 18.09 11.99 -5.48
C THR A 124 17.19 11.81 -6.71
N VAL A 125 16.30 10.80 -6.70
CA VAL A 125 15.24 10.62 -7.69
C VAL A 125 13.95 11.12 -7.08
N LYS A 126 13.38 12.15 -7.69
CA LYS A 126 12.12 12.74 -7.27
C LYS A 126 11.11 12.59 -8.39
N ALA A 127 10.13 11.71 -8.20
CA ALA A 127 9.00 11.61 -9.11
C ALA A 127 8.18 12.91 -9.06
N ILE A 128 7.88 13.47 -10.23
CA ILE A 128 7.03 14.65 -10.40
C ILE A 128 5.63 14.20 -10.84
N VAL A 129 5.54 13.32 -11.84
CA VAL A 129 4.27 12.87 -12.42
C VAL A 129 4.31 11.35 -12.65
N PRO A 130 3.23 10.60 -12.33
CA PRO A 130 2.08 11.05 -11.56
C PRO A 130 2.44 11.27 -10.08
N GLU A 131 1.80 12.25 -9.44
CA GLU A 131 1.84 12.35 -7.98
C GLU A 131 1.23 11.08 -7.35
N ILE A 132 1.69 10.72 -6.15
CA ILE A 132 1.17 9.55 -5.44
C ILE A 132 -0.33 9.75 -5.19
N GLY A 133 -1.16 8.86 -5.75
CA GLY A 133 -2.61 8.92 -5.64
C GLY A 133 -3.29 9.84 -6.66
N ALA A 134 -2.57 10.34 -7.67
CA ALA A 134 -3.15 11.20 -8.68
C ALA A 134 -4.29 10.53 -9.45
N HIS A 135 -5.30 11.33 -9.80
CA HIS A 135 -6.35 10.96 -10.74
C HIS A 135 -5.94 11.43 -12.14
N VAL A 136 -5.77 10.50 -13.07
CA VAL A 136 -5.27 10.78 -14.41
C VAL A 136 -6.35 10.46 -15.44
N ASN A 137 -6.56 11.36 -16.39
CA ASN A 137 -7.52 11.20 -17.47
C ASN A 137 -6.82 10.66 -18.72
N GLN A 138 -7.25 9.48 -19.18
CA GLN A 138 -6.89 8.84 -20.46
C GLN A 138 -5.44 8.37 -20.61
N SER A 139 -4.46 9.27 -20.53
CA SER A 139 -3.04 9.01 -20.76
C SER A 139 -2.23 9.44 -19.54
N ILE A 140 -1.37 8.56 -19.04
CA ILE A 140 -0.40 8.92 -18.01
C ILE A 140 0.85 9.50 -18.66
N HIS A 141 1.45 10.50 -18.03
CA HIS A 141 2.76 11.01 -18.38
C HIS A 141 3.67 10.79 -17.18
N PHE A 142 4.78 10.07 -17.36
CA PHE A 142 5.75 9.87 -16.31
C PHE A 142 6.81 10.96 -16.39
N SER A 143 7.16 11.55 -15.25
CA SER A 143 8.22 12.56 -15.19
C SER A 143 8.90 12.50 -13.82
N TRP A 144 10.21 12.59 -13.81
CA TRP A 144 11.03 12.55 -12.61
C TRP A 144 12.28 13.41 -12.79
N GLU A 145 12.77 13.96 -11.68
CA GLU A 145 14.09 14.58 -11.56
C GLU A 145 15.08 13.53 -11.06
N SER A 146 16.26 13.46 -11.67
CA SER A 146 17.37 12.64 -11.17
C SER A 146 18.72 13.28 -11.45
N GLU A 147 19.67 13.05 -10.56
CA GLU A 147 21.10 13.36 -10.77
C GLU A 147 21.84 12.26 -11.57
N LEU A 148 21.19 11.12 -11.81
CA LEU A 148 21.77 10.02 -12.58
C LEU A 148 21.66 10.31 -14.08
N ALA A 149 22.76 10.12 -14.80
CA ALA A 149 22.80 10.21 -16.27
C ALA A 149 22.40 8.89 -16.96
N GLU A 150 22.31 7.81 -16.19
CA GLU A 150 21.97 6.48 -16.67
C GLU A 150 20.46 6.34 -16.92
N PRO A 151 20.05 5.51 -17.89
CA PRO A 151 18.65 5.31 -18.19
C PRO A 151 17.91 4.54 -17.08
N PHE A 152 16.60 4.78 -17.01
CA PHE A 152 15.69 4.10 -16.11
C PHE A 152 14.78 3.11 -16.83
N GLU A 153 14.14 2.26 -16.04
CA GLU A 153 13.02 1.43 -16.44
C GLU A 153 11.77 1.81 -15.63
N ALA A 154 10.65 2.06 -16.30
CA ALA A 154 9.37 2.28 -15.67
C ALA A 154 8.47 1.06 -15.89
N VAL A 155 7.91 0.53 -14.82
CA VAL A 155 7.03 -0.64 -14.84
C VAL A 155 5.70 -0.28 -14.20
N VAL A 156 4.60 -0.56 -14.89
CA VAL A 156 3.23 -0.39 -14.39
C VAL A 156 2.66 -1.76 -14.04
N ILE A 157 2.07 -1.83 -12.85
CA ILE A 157 1.57 -3.04 -12.22
C ILE A 157 0.09 -2.84 -11.91
N ASN A 158 -0.74 -3.81 -12.23
CA ASN A 158 -2.15 -3.79 -11.85
C ASN A 158 -2.31 -4.16 -10.35
N PRO A 159 -3.52 -4.03 -9.78
CA PRO A 159 -3.72 -4.34 -8.37
C PRO A 159 -3.57 -5.84 -8.01
N ARG A 160 -3.45 -6.73 -8.99
CA ARG A 160 -3.12 -8.14 -8.76
C ARG A 160 -1.63 -8.39 -8.63
N GLY A 161 -0.79 -7.36 -8.78
CA GLY A 161 0.65 -7.51 -8.79
C GLY A 161 1.20 -7.96 -10.16
N GLU A 162 0.37 -7.99 -11.19
CA GLU A 162 0.78 -8.37 -12.54
C GLU A 162 1.31 -7.14 -13.28
N GLU A 163 2.45 -7.30 -13.95
CA GLU A 163 2.99 -6.29 -14.85
C GLU A 163 2.08 -6.15 -16.07
N VAL A 164 1.57 -4.94 -16.30
CA VAL A 164 0.75 -4.61 -17.46
C VAL A 164 1.52 -3.82 -18.51
N PHE A 165 2.63 -3.21 -18.12
CA PHE A 165 3.47 -2.43 -19.01
C PHE A 165 4.89 -2.29 -18.45
N SER A 166 5.91 -2.34 -19.30
CA SER A 166 7.28 -1.94 -18.99
C SER A 166 7.90 -1.16 -20.16
N ALA A 167 8.66 -0.11 -19.84
CA ALA A 167 9.53 0.58 -20.77
C ALA A 167 10.91 0.81 -20.15
N SER A 168 11.95 0.45 -20.89
CA SER A 168 13.36 0.62 -20.52
C SER A 168 14.00 1.74 -21.34
N ASN A 169 15.21 2.16 -20.95
CA ASN A 169 15.99 3.21 -21.60
C ASN A 169 15.37 4.62 -21.49
N LEU A 170 14.59 4.87 -20.44
CA LEU A 170 13.94 6.15 -20.23
C LEU A 170 14.89 7.17 -19.60
N GLN A 171 14.84 8.40 -20.08
CA GLN A 171 15.54 9.56 -19.55
C GLN A 171 14.62 10.40 -18.66
N SER A 172 15.21 11.23 -17.81
CA SER A 172 14.48 12.20 -17.00
C SER A 172 13.64 13.13 -17.90
N GLY A 173 12.33 13.16 -17.67
CA GLY A 173 11.37 13.98 -18.42
C GLY A 173 10.72 13.29 -19.63
N ASP A 174 11.03 12.02 -19.91
CA ASP A 174 10.43 11.29 -21.03
C ASP A 174 8.93 11.10 -20.87
N ALA A 175 8.18 11.51 -21.89
CA ALA A 175 6.74 11.26 -21.96
C ALA A 175 6.44 9.86 -22.46
N LEU A 176 5.68 9.10 -21.66
CA LEU A 176 5.24 7.77 -22.02
C LEU A 176 3.72 7.68 -21.99
N ASP A 177 3.09 7.68 -23.16
CA ASP A 177 1.65 7.50 -23.30
C ASP A 177 1.30 6.01 -23.30
N ILE A 178 0.56 5.55 -22.28
CA ILE A 178 0.19 4.15 -22.11
C ILE A 178 -1.34 4.00 -22.21
N PRO A 179 -1.84 3.20 -23.16
CA PRO A 179 -3.27 2.93 -23.26
C PRO A 179 -3.71 1.95 -22.16
N LEU A 180 -4.11 2.48 -21.01
CA LEU A 180 -4.63 1.70 -19.89
C LEU A 180 -6.16 1.72 -19.83
N ALA A 181 -6.73 0.68 -19.23
CA ALA A 181 -8.15 0.66 -18.86
C ALA A 181 -8.36 1.43 -17.55
N ASP A 182 -9.58 1.90 -17.28
CA ASP A 182 -9.94 2.57 -16.03
C ASP A 182 -9.65 1.66 -14.84
N GLY A 183 -8.91 2.16 -13.85
CA GLY A 183 -8.23 1.29 -12.90
C GLY A 183 -7.39 2.02 -11.87
N LEU A 184 -7.15 1.37 -10.74
CA LEU A 184 -5.99 1.67 -9.89
C LEU A 184 -4.79 0.96 -10.49
N TYR A 185 -3.66 1.65 -10.54
CA TYR A 185 -2.40 1.08 -10.94
C TYR A 185 -1.32 1.50 -9.96
N TYR A 186 -0.34 0.62 -9.83
CA TYR A 186 0.92 0.87 -9.16
C TYR A 186 1.98 1.06 -10.24
N TRP A 187 3.02 1.79 -9.93
CA TRP A 187 4.17 1.89 -10.81
C TRP A 187 5.45 1.91 -9.99
N LYS A 188 6.52 1.45 -10.61
CA LYS A 188 7.86 1.47 -10.04
C LYS A 188 8.86 1.99 -11.07
N LEU A 189 9.87 2.70 -10.56
CA LEU A 189 11.02 3.12 -11.34
C LEU A 189 12.23 2.29 -10.90
N LEU A 190 12.87 1.64 -11.86
CA LEU A 190 14.05 0.83 -11.64
C LEU A 190 15.27 1.45 -12.31
N HIS A 191 16.43 1.16 -11.75
CA HIS A 191 17.73 1.52 -12.29
C HIS A 191 18.67 0.32 -12.13
N ASN A 192 19.19 -0.20 -13.24
CA ASN A 192 20.02 -1.41 -13.25
C ASN A 192 19.36 -2.63 -12.54
N GLY A 193 18.02 -2.71 -12.58
CA GLY A 193 17.22 -3.75 -11.92
C GLY A 193 16.87 -3.46 -10.46
N ASP A 194 17.49 -2.45 -9.84
CA ASP A 194 17.19 -2.04 -8.47
C ASP A 194 15.98 -1.10 -8.42
N TRP A 195 15.10 -1.33 -7.45
CA TRP A 195 13.89 -0.52 -7.28
C TRP A 195 14.21 0.77 -6.55
N LEU A 196 13.99 1.90 -7.21
CA LEU A 196 14.30 3.23 -6.64
C LEU A 196 13.06 3.95 -6.13
N TYR A 197 11.95 3.85 -6.85
CA TYR A 197 10.72 4.57 -6.51
C TYR A 197 9.50 3.71 -6.77
N THR A 198 8.44 3.92 -5.98
CA THR A 198 7.13 3.34 -6.27
C THR A 198 6.02 4.33 -5.94
N GLY A 199 4.99 4.33 -6.78
CA GLY A 199 3.83 5.19 -6.64
C GLY A 199 2.56 4.49 -7.08
N LYS A 200 1.43 5.16 -6.92
CA LYS A 200 0.13 4.70 -7.42
C LYS A 200 -0.64 5.84 -8.06
N PHE A 201 -1.53 5.50 -8.98
CA PHE A 201 -2.44 6.45 -9.62
C PHE A 201 -3.75 5.76 -9.99
N ILE A 202 -4.81 6.54 -10.16
CA ILE A 202 -6.13 6.07 -10.55
C ILE A 202 -6.45 6.65 -11.93
N LEU A 203 -6.63 5.79 -12.92
CA LEU A 203 -7.05 6.15 -14.26
C LEU A 203 -8.59 6.15 -14.34
N LYS A 204 -9.18 7.26 -14.79
CA LYS A 204 -10.62 7.38 -15.08
C LYS A 204 -10.80 8.04 -16.45
N LYS A 205 -11.62 7.47 -17.33
CA LYS A 205 -11.95 8.05 -18.64
C LYS A 205 -13.13 9.01 -18.58
#